data_AF-A0A8H8NMJ7-F1
#
_entry.id   AF-A0A8H8NMJ7-F1
#
_cell.length_a   1.000
_cell.length_b   1.000
_cell.length_c   1.000
_cell.angle_alpha   90.00
_cell.angle_beta   90.00
_cell.angle_gamma   90.00
#
_symmetry.space_group_name_H-M   'P 1'
#
loop_
_entity.id
_entity.type
_entity.pdbx_description
1 polymer ?
#
loop_
_entity_poly.entity_id
_entity_poly.type
_entity_poly.pdbx_seq_one_letter_code
_entity_poly.pdbx_strand_id
1 'polypeptide(L)'
;MAEVADITDVLLKSTNGQKLATILNTPAVVKHFRYLLITDQPSERPESGPLPANQRERHLLLSLSVPEPNEAKDTVALVKEVFALVDLIDQKPGFKVETYKKLKKTRVDLDVELAKEAEKEKRDEAEEKRAAEKRKAAEERLARLSAAEQKKYEERERKKAAKKAQGKMIRK
;
A
#
# COMPACT_ATOMS: atom_id res chain seq x y z
N MET A 1 17.87 2.48 -0.89
CA MET A 1 18.60 1.92 -2.06
C MET A 1 17.62 1.74 -3.21
N ALA A 2 18.04 2.02 -4.44
CA ALA A 2 17.19 1.83 -5.62
C ALA A 2 17.48 0.47 -6.28
N GLU A 3 16.46 -0.15 -6.86
CA GLU A 3 16.57 -1.47 -7.54
C GLU A 3 17.43 -1.40 -8.82
N VAL A 4 17.47 -0.24 -9.48
CA VAL A 4 18.20 -0.03 -10.72
C VAL A 4 19.40 0.87 -10.45
N ALA A 5 20.60 0.38 -10.75
CA ALA A 5 21.85 1.13 -10.54
C ALA A 5 21.86 2.48 -11.26
N ASP A 6 21.29 2.54 -12.47
CA ASP A 6 21.15 3.75 -13.29
C ASP A 6 20.46 4.90 -12.54
N ILE A 7 19.48 4.59 -11.67
CA ILE A 7 18.80 5.60 -10.85
C ILE A 7 19.79 6.22 -9.86
N THR A 8 20.56 5.39 -9.18
CA THR A 8 21.58 5.84 -8.22
C THR A 8 22.68 6.62 -8.93
N ASP A 9 23.12 6.16 -10.10
CA ASP A 9 24.21 6.79 -10.85
C ASP A 9 23.80 8.18 -11.37
N VAL A 10 22.60 8.32 -11.95
CA VAL A 10 22.13 9.60 -12.45
C VAL A 10 21.83 10.58 -11.31
N LEU A 11 21.28 10.11 -10.18
CA LEU A 11 20.92 10.99 -9.07
C LEU A 11 22.08 11.33 -8.13
N LEU A 12 23.08 10.44 -7.95
CA LEU A 12 24.18 10.64 -7.00
C LEU A 12 25.57 10.75 -7.65
N LYS A 13 25.76 10.29 -8.89
CA LYS A 13 27.09 10.25 -9.54
C LYS A 13 27.22 11.14 -10.79
N SER A 14 26.11 11.65 -11.31
CA SER A 14 26.11 12.73 -12.33
C SER A 14 26.82 13.98 -11.79
N THR A 15 27.29 14.88 -12.66
CA THR A 15 27.99 16.13 -12.28
C THR A 15 27.23 16.97 -11.25
N ASN A 16 25.89 16.95 -11.29
CA ASN A 16 25.05 17.59 -10.27
C ASN A 16 24.88 16.70 -9.01
N GLY A 17 24.76 15.38 -9.17
CA GLY A 17 24.62 14.42 -8.06
C GLY A 17 25.88 14.25 -7.19
N GLN A 18 27.08 14.48 -7.76
CA GLN A 18 28.35 14.38 -7.03
C GLN A 18 28.45 15.39 -5.89
N LYS A 19 27.84 16.58 -6.04
CA LYS A 19 27.74 17.57 -4.96
C LYS A 19 26.93 17.03 -3.80
N LEU A 20 25.74 16.48 -4.08
CA LEU A 20 24.88 15.87 -3.09
C LEU A 20 25.59 14.70 -2.38
N ALA A 21 26.21 13.79 -3.13
CA ALA A 21 26.96 12.67 -2.55
C ALA A 21 28.12 13.14 -1.65
N THR A 22 28.82 14.21 -2.03
CA THR A 22 29.91 14.79 -1.22
C THR A 22 29.37 15.41 0.08
N ILE A 23 28.28 16.17 -0.02
CA ILE A 23 27.62 16.80 1.15
C ILE A 23 27.11 15.71 2.11
N LEU A 24 26.45 14.68 1.58
CA LEU A 24 25.95 13.55 2.38
C LEU A 24 27.05 12.77 3.10
N ASN A 25 28.28 12.77 2.57
CA ASN A 25 29.44 12.12 3.20
C ASN A 25 30.21 13.04 4.16
N THR A 26 29.79 14.30 4.33
CA THR A 26 30.46 15.24 5.24
C THR A 26 30.11 14.87 6.70
N PRO A 27 31.10 14.68 7.60
CA PRO A 27 30.85 14.21 8.97
C PRO A 27 29.82 15.05 9.75
N ALA A 28 29.85 16.38 9.58
CA ALA A 28 28.88 17.29 10.20
C ALA A 28 27.45 17.02 9.74
N VAL A 29 27.24 16.78 8.44
CA VAL A 29 25.93 16.46 7.87
C VAL A 29 25.47 15.06 8.31
N VAL A 30 26.37 14.09 8.30
CA VAL A 30 26.10 12.69 8.67
C VAL A 30 25.52 12.58 10.09
N LYS A 31 26.01 13.41 11.02
CA LYS A 31 25.50 13.46 12.41
C LYS A 31 24.00 13.74 12.48
N HIS A 32 23.49 14.59 11.58
CA HIS A 32 22.09 15.02 11.57
C HIS A 32 21.24 14.27 10.54
N PHE A 33 21.85 13.62 9.56
CA PHE A 33 21.13 12.96 8.47
C PHE A 33 20.43 11.68 8.94
N ARG A 34 19.14 11.54 8.67
CA ARG A 34 18.39 10.29 8.90
C ARG A 34 18.08 9.57 7.62
N TYR A 35 17.34 10.21 6.72
CA TYR A 35 17.02 9.64 5.41
C TYR A 35 16.67 10.72 4.39
N LEU A 36 16.86 10.34 3.12
CA LEU A 36 16.35 11.04 1.95
C LEU A 36 15.57 10.01 1.12
N LEU A 37 14.29 10.27 0.89
CA LEU A 37 13.39 9.40 0.16
C LEU A 37 12.84 10.15 -1.06
N ILE A 38 12.85 9.49 -2.22
CA ILE A 38 12.18 9.94 -3.44
C ILE A 38 11.16 8.86 -3.77
N THR A 39 9.87 9.23 -3.77
CA THR A 39 8.78 8.27 -3.96
C THR A 39 7.60 8.92 -4.65
N ASP A 40 6.89 8.16 -5.47
CA ASP A 40 5.57 8.50 -6.00
C ASP A 40 4.47 7.59 -5.43
N GLN A 41 4.82 6.77 -4.44
CA GLN A 41 3.91 5.85 -3.78
C GLN A 41 3.14 6.55 -2.65
N PRO A 42 1.85 6.23 -2.48
CA PRO A 42 1.07 6.71 -1.34
C PRO A 42 1.64 6.16 -0.02
N SER A 43 1.33 6.83 1.09
CA SER A 43 1.75 6.41 2.43
C SER A 43 1.06 5.10 2.86
N GLU A 44 -0.16 4.88 2.40
CA GLU A 44 -0.96 3.69 2.67
C GLU A 44 -1.24 2.92 1.38
N ARG A 45 -1.36 1.59 1.48
CA ARG A 45 -1.69 0.74 0.34
C ARG A 45 -3.14 1.01 -0.08
N PRO A 46 -3.43 1.29 -1.36
CA PRO A 46 -4.81 1.51 -1.82
C PRO A 46 -5.67 0.25 -1.70
N GLU A 47 -6.78 0.33 -0.97
CA GLU A 47 -7.74 -0.79 -0.80
C GLU A 47 -8.77 -0.85 -1.94
N SER A 48 -9.10 0.30 -2.54
CA SER A 48 -10.11 0.38 -3.61
C SER A 48 -9.59 0.04 -5.01
N GLY A 49 -8.35 -0.46 -5.11
CA GLY A 49 -7.65 -0.75 -6.36
C GLY A 49 -6.61 0.31 -6.72
N PRO A 50 -6.07 0.27 -7.96
CA PRO A 50 -4.93 1.11 -8.36
C PRO A 50 -5.27 2.61 -8.38
N LEU A 51 -4.31 3.44 -7.98
CA LEU A 51 -4.46 4.89 -8.04
C LEU A 51 -4.31 5.41 -9.47
N PRO A 52 -5.24 6.26 -9.96
CA PRO A 52 -5.15 6.83 -11.30
C PRO A 52 -3.99 7.83 -11.39
N ALA A 53 -3.40 7.95 -12.58
CA ALA A 53 -2.16 8.71 -12.79
C ALA A 53 -2.24 10.18 -12.38
N ASN A 54 -3.41 10.81 -12.46
CA ASN A 54 -3.66 12.19 -12.07
C ASN A 54 -3.72 12.42 -10.55
N GLN A 55 -3.89 11.35 -9.76
CA GLN A 55 -3.89 11.40 -8.29
C GLN A 55 -2.55 10.98 -7.70
N ARG A 56 -1.57 10.62 -8.54
CA ARG A 56 -0.23 10.21 -8.09
C ARG A 56 0.59 11.46 -7.81
N GLU A 57 1.03 11.60 -6.57
CA GLU A 57 1.90 12.68 -6.13
C GLU A 57 3.35 12.19 -6.03
N ARG A 58 4.28 13.01 -6.51
CA ARG A 58 5.72 12.75 -6.36
C ARG A 58 6.22 13.51 -5.14
N HIS A 59 6.83 12.80 -4.20
CA HIS A 59 7.37 13.36 -2.98
C HIS A 59 8.89 13.17 -2.90
N LEU A 60 9.56 14.20 -2.41
CA LEU A 60 10.92 14.12 -1.91
C LEU A 60 10.87 14.44 -0.42
N LEU A 61 11.25 13.47 0.41
CA LEU A 61 11.23 13.59 1.86
C LEU A 61 12.65 13.58 2.38
N LEU A 62 13.06 14.68 3.01
CA LEU A 62 14.30 14.80 3.76
C LEU A 62 13.98 14.77 5.26
N SER A 63 14.56 13.82 5.98
CA SER A 63 14.46 13.76 7.44
C SER A 63 15.83 13.97 8.07
N LEU A 64 15.86 14.93 9.00
CA LEU A 64 17.04 15.33 9.74
C LEU A 64 16.73 15.30 11.25
N SER A 65 17.73 14.96 12.04
CA SER A 65 17.76 15.26 13.47
C SER A 65 18.01 16.75 13.66
N VAL A 66 17.23 17.39 14.54
CA VAL A 66 17.35 18.84 14.78
C VAL A 66 18.75 19.15 15.33
N PRO A 67 19.55 20.00 14.64
CA PRO A 67 20.86 20.41 15.14
C PRO A 67 20.71 21.37 16.32
N GLU A 68 21.72 21.38 17.20
CA GLU A 68 21.80 22.40 18.24
C GLU A 68 22.00 23.79 17.62
N PRO A 69 21.67 24.90 18.33
CA PRO A 69 21.79 26.25 17.79
C PRO A 69 23.18 26.59 17.23
N ASN A 70 24.24 26.02 17.83
CA ASN A 70 25.63 26.22 17.41
C ASN A 70 26.00 25.44 16.13
N GLU A 71 25.25 24.39 15.80
CA GLU A 71 25.45 23.47 14.67
C GLU A 71 24.42 23.69 13.56
N ALA A 72 23.57 24.72 13.68
CA ALA A 72 22.49 24.99 12.73
C ALA A 72 22.96 25.20 11.28
N LYS A 73 24.23 25.56 11.08
CA LYS A 73 24.83 25.75 9.75
C LYS A 73 25.14 24.43 9.04
N ASP A 74 25.23 23.33 9.78
CA ASP A 74 25.75 22.05 9.27
C ASP A 74 24.80 21.42 8.25
N THR A 75 23.50 21.67 8.36
CA THR A 75 22.47 21.10 7.46
C THR A 75 22.11 22.02 6.29
N VAL A 76 22.52 23.29 6.30
CA VAL A 76 22.10 24.30 5.33
C VAL A 76 22.50 23.94 3.91
N ALA A 77 23.74 23.45 3.71
CA ALA A 77 24.23 23.05 2.40
C ALA A 77 23.42 21.88 1.82
N LEU A 78 23.08 20.90 2.66
CA LEU A 78 22.27 19.75 2.25
C LEU A 78 20.85 20.18 1.83
N VAL A 79 20.19 21.03 2.62
CA VAL A 79 18.84 21.49 2.31
C VAL A 79 18.82 22.25 0.98
N LYS A 80 19.82 23.10 0.71
CA LYS A 80 19.95 23.81 -0.58
C LYS A 80 20.13 22.86 -1.76
N GLU A 81 21.01 21.87 -1.62
CA GLU A 81 21.25 20.88 -2.68
C GLU A 81 20.02 20.01 -2.94
N VAL A 82 19.24 19.70 -1.89
CA VAL A 82 17.98 18.97 -2.03
C VAL A 82 16.95 19.75 -2.86
N PHE A 83 16.89 21.08 -2.74
CA PHE A 83 16.04 21.88 -3.64
C PHE A 83 16.51 21.81 -5.09
N ALA A 84 17.82 21.89 -5.34
CA ALA A 84 18.37 21.71 -6.69
C ALA A 84 18.06 20.30 -7.26
N LEU A 85 18.03 19.29 -6.40
CA LEU A 85 17.63 17.93 -6.77
C LEU A 85 16.15 17.85 -7.19
N VAL A 86 15.25 18.61 -6.55
CA VAL A 86 13.84 18.69 -6.95
C VAL A 86 13.74 19.18 -8.41
N ASP A 87 14.44 20.26 -8.74
CA ASP A 87 14.46 20.81 -10.10
C ASP A 87 14.99 19.80 -11.12
N LEU A 88 16.07 19.09 -10.78
CA LEU A 88 16.66 18.05 -11.63
C LEU A 88 15.67 16.90 -11.91
N ILE A 89 14.92 16.48 -10.90
CA ILE A 89 13.94 15.39 -11.03
C ILE A 89 12.79 15.80 -11.94
N ASP A 90 12.35 17.06 -11.90
CA ASP A 90 11.26 17.52 -12.74
C ASP A 90 11.66 17.65 -14.22
N GLN A 91 12.94 17.95 -14.49
CA GLN A 91 13.50 18.04 -15.84
C GLN A 91 13.70 16.70 -16.56
N LYS A 92 13.17 15.59 -16.03
CA LYS A 92 13.42 14.21 -16.46
C LYS A 92 14.92 13.89 -16.43
N PRO A 93 15.42 13.31 -15.33
CA PRO A 93 16.80 12.89 -15.24
C PRO A 93 17.13 11.99 -16.43
N GLY A 94 18.33 12.10 -16.98
CA GLY A 94 18.77 11.37 -18.17
C GLY A 94 18.93 9.85 -17.95
N PHE A 95 17.98 9.19 -17.30
CA PHE A 95 17.92 7.74 -17.15
C PHE A 95 17.84 7.06 -18.51
N LYS A 96 18.36 5.84 -18.57
CA LYS A 96 18.26 5.00 -19.77
C LYS A 96 16.81 4.65 -20.06
N VAL A 97 16.49 4.47 -21.34
CA VAL A 97 15.15 4.06 -21.78
C VAL A 97 14.70 2.76 -21.11
N GLU A 98 15.62 1.81 -20.91
CA GLU A 98 15.32 0.55 -20.22
C GLU A 98 14.93 0.75 -18.75
N THR A 99 15.53 1.73 -18.06
CA THR A 99 15.15 2.11 -16.69
C THR A 99 13.71 2.61 -16.66
N TYR A 100 13.34 3.50 -17.59
CA TYR A 100 11.96 3.99 -17.70
C TYR A 100 10.97 2.87 -18.01
N LYS A 101 11.31 1.94 -18.93
CA LYS A 101 10.47 0.79 -19.26
C LYS A 101 10.26 -0.11 -18.04
N LYS A 102 11.32 -0.42 -17.29
CA LYS A 102 11.23 -1.25 -16.08
C LYS A 102 10.35 -0.60 -15.01
N LEU A 103 10.56 0.69 -14.72
CA LEU A 103 9.73 1.44 -13.78
C LEU A 103 8.26 1.50 -14.19
N LYS A 104 7.96 1.60 -15.49
CA LYS A 104 6.58 1.57 -15.99
C LYS A 104 5.98 0.18 -15.86
N LYS A 105 6.74 -0.87 -16.20
CA LYS A 105 6.29 -2.26 -16.10
C LYS A 105 5.96 -2.64 -14.65
N THR A 106 6.86 -2.36 -13.70
CA THR A 106 6.63 -2.64 -12.28
C THR A 106 5.35 -1.98 -11.76
N ARG A 107 5.05 -0.75 -12.22
CA ARG A 107 3.78 -0.08 -11.87
C ARG A 107 2.56 -0.79 -12.44
N VAL A 108 2.60 -1.18 -13.72
CA VAL A 108 1.49 -1.87 -14.37
C VAL A 108 1.23 -3.23 -13.70
N ASP A 109 2.29 -3.96 -13.38
CA ASP A 109 2.18 -5.27 -12.74
C ASP A 109 1.51 -5.14 -11.35
N LEU A 110 1.91 -4.14 -10.54
CA LEU A 110 1.28 -3.84 -9.25
C LEU A 110 -0.17 -3.36 -9.40
N ASP A 111 -0.48 -2.53 -10.40
CA ASP A 111 -1.84 -2.04 -10.64
C ASP A 111 -2.81 -3.21 -10.96
N VAL A 112 -2.33 -4.23 -11.67
CA VAL A 112 -3.09 -5.47 -11.94
C VAL A 112 -3.33 -6.28 -10.66
N GLU A 113 -2.34 -6.36 -9.78
CA GLU A 113 -2.49 -7.05 -8.49
C GLU A 113 -3.52 -6.35 -7.59
N LEU A 114 -3.41 -5.02 -7.43
CA LEU A 114 -4.35 -4.23 -6.64
C LEU A 114 -5.78 -4.32 -7.17
N ALA A 115 -5.96 -4.36 -8.50
CA ALA A 115 -7.29 -4.54 -9.08
C ALA A 115 -7.91 -5.90 -8.73
N LYS A 116 -7.11 -6.97 -8.76
CA LYS A 116 -7.56 -8.32 -8.40
C LYS A 116 -7.89 -8.44 -6.91
N GLU A 117 -7.07 -7.83 -6.06
CA GLU A 117 -7.31 -7.77 -4.61
C GLU A 117 -8.62 -7.04 -4.31
N ALA A 118 -8.81 -5.85 -4.88
CA ALA A 118 -10.02 -5.06 -4.68
C ALA A 118 -11.29 -5.75 -5.21
N GLU A 119 -11.20 -6.49 -6.33
CA GLU A 119 -12.34 -7.27 -6.85
C GLU A 119 -12.69 -8.44 -5.91
N LYS A 120 -11.68 -9.13 -5.39
CA LYS A 120 -11.86 -10.24 -4.45
C LYS A 120 -12.52 -9.76 -3.15
N GLU A 121 -12.03 -8.68 -2.57
CA GLU A 121 -12.60 -8.10 -1.35
C GLU A 121 -14.06 -7.66 -1.55
N LYS A 122 -14.36 -6.99 -2.66
CA LYS A 122 -15.74 -6.62 -3.00
C LYS A 122 -16.67 -7.83 -3.13
N ARG A 123 -16.18 -8.93 -3.71
CA ARG A 123 -16.96 -10.17 -3.84
C ARG A 123 -17.21 -10.79 -2.47
N ASP A 124 -16.16 -10.91 -1.65
CA ASP A 124 -16.24 -11.52 -0.33
C ASP A 124 -17.17 -10.70 0.60
N GLU A 125 -17.10 -9.37 0.56
CA GLU A 125 -18.04 -8.49 1.27
C GLU A 125 -19.49 -8.65 0.78
N ALA A 126 -19.71 -8.75 -0.53
CA ALA A 126 -21.04 -8.91 -1.09
C ALA A 126 -21.66 -10.26 -0.69
N GLU A 127 -20.85 -11.31 -0.62
CA GLU A 127 -21.27 -12.62 -0.12
C GLU A 127 -21.60 -12.59 1.36
N GLU A 128 -20.79 -11.93 2.17
CA GLU A 128 -21.03 -11.77 3.60
C GLU A 128 -22.31 -10.98 3.88
N LYS A 129 -22.51 -9.85 3.19
CA LYS A 129 -23.73 -9.02 3.29
C LYS A 129 -24.97 -9.84 2.93
N ARG A 130 -24.94 -10.57 1.81
CA ARG A 130 -26.04 -11.47 1.40
C ARG A 130 -26.30 -12.58 2.42
N ALA A 131 -25.26 -13.15 3.02
CA ALA A 131 -25.40 -14.18 4.04
C ALA A 131 -26.01 -13.61 5.33
N ALA A 132 -25.57 -12.42 5.75
CA ALA A 132 -26.09 -11.72 6.91
C ALA A 132 -27.56 -11.31 6.72
N GLU A 133 -27.93 -10.78 5.57
CA GLU A 133 -29.32 -10.45 5.22
C GLU A 133 -30.23 -11.68 5.23
N LYS A 134 -29.76 -12.80 4.64
CA LYS A 134 -30.50 -14.07 4.69
C LYS A 134 -30.69 -14.58 6.11
N ARG A 135 -29.67 -14.47 6.97
CA ARG A 135 -29.76 -14.85 8.39
C ARG A 135 -30.76 -13.98 9.13
N LYS A 136 -30.66 -12.66 9.00
CA LYS A 136 -31.61 -11.71 9.62
C LYS A 136 -33.04 -11.95 9.15
N ALA A 137 -33.27 -12.12 7.84
CA ALA A 137 -34.59 -12.40 7.31
C ALA A 137 -35.14 -13.76 7.78
N ALA A 138 -34.28 -14.77 7.99
CA ALA A 138 -34.69 -16.04 8.56
C ALA A 138 -35.03 -15.91 10.05
N GLU A 139 -34.23 -15.17 10.82
CA GLU A 139 -34.48 -14.90 12.24
C GLU A 139 -35.77 -14.10 12.46
N GLU A 140 -36.03 -13.07 11.66
CA GLU A 140 -37.28 -12.30 11.72
C GLU A 140 -38.51 -13.14 11.36
N ARG A 141 -38.38 -14.03 10.35
CA ARG A 141 -39.45 -14.97 10.00
C ARG A 141 -39.73 -15.96 11.13
N LEU A 142 -38.68 -16.42 11.83
CA LEU A 142 -38.82 -17.31 12.98
C LEU A 142 -39.45 -16.58 14.18
N ALA A 143 -39.06 -15.34 14.44
CA ALA A 143 -39.61 -14.51 15.50
C ALA A 143 -41.10 -14.20 15.32
N ARG A 144 -41.58 -14.10 14.06
CA ARG A 144 -43.00 -13.88 13.73
C ARG A 144 -43.89 -15.12 13.85
N LEU A 145 -43.32 -16.32 13.98
CA LEU A 145 -44.10 -17.56 14.17
C LEU A 145 -44.61 -17.66 15.61
N SER A 146 -45.76 -18.33 15.80
CA SER A 146 -46.27 -18.61 17.15
C SER A 146 -45.38 -19.60 17.92
N ALA A 147 -45.43 -19.60 19.25
CA ALA A 147 -44.59 -20.47 20.09
C ALA A 147 -44.76 -21.97 19.80
N ALA A 148 -45.93 -22.40 19.33
CA ALA A 148 -46.19 -23.79 18.92
C ALA A 148 -45.53 -24.13 17.57
N GLU A 149 -45.42 -23.16 16.66
CA GLU A 149 -44.81 -23.32 15.34
C GLU A 149 -43.27 -23.21 15.41
N GLN A 150 -42.74 -22.37 16.30
CA GLN A 150 -41.31 -22.30 16.60
C GLN A 150 -40.78 -23.65 17.11
N LYS A 151 -41.47 -24.28 18.08
CA LYS A 151 -41.10 -25.63 18.57
C LYS A 151 -41.13 -26.70 17.48
N LYS A 152 -42.14 -26.67 16.61
CA LYS A 152 -42.21 -27.60 15.45
C LYS A 152 -41.09 -27.35 14.45
N TYR A 153 -40.67 -26.10 14.25
CA TYR A 153 -39.54 -25.76 13.38
C TYR A 153 -38.22 -26.27 13.97
N GLU A 154 -37.98 -26.03 15.26
CA GLU A 154 -36.78 -26.51 15.97
C GLU A 154 -36.68 -28.04 15.97
N GLU A 155 -37.78 -28.76 16.19
CA GLU A 155 -37.79 -30.22 16.09
C GLU A 155 -37.49 -30.72 14.67
N ARG A 156 -38.01 -30.04 13.64
CA ARG A 156 -37.72 -30.38 12.24
C ARG A 156 -36.25 -30.14 11.90
N GLU A 157 -35.67 -29.04 12.35
CA GLU A 157 -34.25 -28.74 12.14
C GLU A 157 -33.34 -29.71 12.92
N ARG A 158 -33.68 -30.05 14.18
CA ARG A 158 -32.97 -31.10 14.94
C ARG A 158 -32.99 -32.45 14.22
N LYS A 159 -34.14 -32.86 13.67
CA LYS A 159 -34.26 -34.10 12.88
C LYS A 159 -33.43 -34.06 11.59
N LYS A 160 -33.37 -32.92 10.89
CA LYS A 160 -32.52 -32.76 9.69
C LYS A 160 -31.03 -32.76 10.04
N ALA A 161 -30.63 -32.11 11.12
CA ALA A 161 -29.24 -32.10 11.59
C ALA A 161 -28.78 -33.51 12.00
N ALA A 162 -29.62 -34.25 12.72
CA ALA A 162 -29.35 -35.65 13.07
C ALA A 162 -29.19 -36.55 11.82
N LYS A 163 -30.07 -36.41 10.82
CA LYS A 163 -29.94 -37.14 9.54
C LYS A 163 -28.66 -36.79 8.78
N LYS A 164 -28.26 -35.51 8.75
CA LYS A 164 -27.00 -35.07 8.14
C LYS A 164 -25.76 -35.58 8.87
N ALA A 165 -25.80 -35.62 10.21
CA ALA A 165 -24.70 -36.16 11.03
C ALA A 165 -24.54 -37.67 10.82
N GLN A 166 -25.64 -38.42 10.80
CA GLN A 166 -25.63 -39.86 10.52
C GLN A 166 -25.13 -40.17 9.10
N GLY A 167 -25.56 -39.41 8.09
CA GLY A 167 -25.07 -39.57 6.72
C GLY A 167 -23.57 -39.27 6.53
N LYS A 168 -22.97 -38.45 7.40
CA LYS A 168 -21.51 -38.21 7.42
C LYS A 168 -20.74 -39.33 8.14
N MET A 169 -21.34 -39.98 9.13
CA MET A 169 -20.74 -41.13 9.83
C MET A 169 -20.75 -42.41 8.98
N ILE A 170 -21.75 -42.60 8.12
CA ILE A 170 -21.88 -43.79 7.26
C ILE A 170 -20.96 -43.75 6.01
N ARG A 171 -20.47 -42.55 5.63
CA ARG A 171 -19.55 -42.36 4.49
C ARG A 171 -18.07 -42.35 4.88
N LYS A 172 -17.73 -42.82 6.08
CA LYS A 172 -16.37 -43.01 6.57
C LYS A 172 -16.10 -44.50 6.72
#